data_AF-F6SZZ3-F1
#
_entry.id   AF-F6SZZ3-F1
#
_cell.length_a   1.000
_cell.length_b   1.000
_cell.length_c   1.000
_cell.angle_alpha   90.00
_cell.angle_beta   90.00
_cell.angle_gamma   90.00
#
_symmetry.space_group_name_H-M   'P 1'
#
loop_
_entity.id
_entity.type
_entity.pdbx_description
1 polymer ?
#
loop_
_entity_poly.entity_id
_entity_poly.type
_entity_poly.pdbx_seq_one_letter_code
_entity_poly.pdbx_strand_id
1 'polypeptide(L)'
;MSKEINEPEPGSEPGTTEVTEDSTTANDEQIELEKEQATRLLAEAKERGQKKATVRASNQNAVNNRPDEDFFRKLDSSLKKNTAFVKKLGKLTEQQRASLENEFNSLNLTRYIQEIVSTLLDAKLKMSDVPCAVHFCSLMHMRYQEFTPQLFQSTKRLFQSRIDDKNSFINNMGKVRTDLRFVSELTVAGIF
;
A
#
# COMPACT_ATOMS: atom_id res chain seq x y z
N MET A 1 -42.26 -11.52 -80.56
CA MET A 1 -42.76 -10.18 -80.93
C MET A 1 -44.06 -10.02 -80.15
N SER A 2 -44.22 -9.16 -79.15
CA SER A 2 -43.77 -7.77 -79.07
C SER A 2 -43.46 -7.36 -77.63
N LYS A 3 -42.54 -6.40 -77.51
CA LYS A 3 -42.21 -5.65 -76.29
C LYS A 3 -43.33 -4.63 -76.01
N GLU A 4 -43.57 -4.34 -74.73
CA GLU A 4 -43.85 -2.97 -74.32
C GLU A 4 -43.23 -2.75 -72.93
N ILE A 5 -42.22 -1.89 -72.94
CA ILE A 5 -41.48 -1.38 -71.79
C ILE A 5 -42.07 0.01 -71.54
N ASN A 6 -42.46 0.31 -70.31
CA ASN A 6 -42.87 1.65 -69.92
C ASN A 6 -42.14 2.07 -68.62
N GLU A 7 -41.51 3.24 -68.68
CA GLU A 7 -40.92 4.03 -67.59
C GLU A 7 -41.16 5.52 -67.95
N PRO A 8 -41.06 6.51 -67.05
CA PRO A 8 -41.15 6.53 -65.58
C PRO A 8 -41.96 7.76 -65.02
N GLU A 9 -41.78 8.05 -63.71
CA GLU A 9 -41.94 9.35 -62.98
C GLU A 9 -43.23 9.60 -62.13
N PRO A 10 -43.22 10.53 -61.13
CA PRO A 10 -42.40 10.59 -59.91
C PRO A 10 -43.26 10.91 -58.65
N GLY A 11 -42.77 10.70 -57.42
CA GLY A 11 -43.57 11.06 -56.23
C GLY A 11 -42.92 10.91 -54.86
N SER A 12 -42.16 11.94 -54.46
CA SER A 12 -42.04 12.54 -53.11
C SER A 12 -41.91 11.67 -51.85
N GLU A 13 -40.74 11.75 -51.20
CA GLU A 13 -40.59 11.65 -49.73
C GLU A 13 -41.17 12.91 -49.03
N PRO A 14 -41.50 12.89 -47.71
CA PRO A 14 -40.51 12.96 -46.62
C PRO A 14 -40.79 11.91 -45.53
N GLY A 15 -39.81 11.30 -44.86
CA GLY A 15 -38.81 11.97 -44.04
C GLY A 15 -39.36 12.19 -42.63
N THR A 16 -39.18 11.21 -41.74
CA THR A 16 -39.26 11.43 -40.28
C THR A 16 -38.12 10.66 -39.62
N THR A 17 -36.90 11.15 -39.85
CA THR A 17 -35.73 10.88 -39.02
C THR A 17 -35.89 11.70 -37.75
N GLU A 18 -36.55 11.14 -36.75
CA GLU A 18 -36.71 11.77 -35.43
C GLU A 18 -36.22 10.82 -34.33
N VAL A 19 -35.02 10.25 -34.50
CA VAL A 19 -34.30 9.51 -33.46
C VAL A 19 -32.80 9.64 -33.73
N THR A 20 -32.12 10.74 -33.43
CA THR A 20 -30.63 10.75 -33.52
C THR A 20 -29.87 11.74 -32.64
N GLU A 21 -30.42 12.89 -32.23
CA GLU A 21 -29.59 13.90 -31.54
C GLU A 21 -29.40 13.63 -30.03
N ASP A 22 -30.45 13.22 -29.31
CA ASP A 22 -30.44 13.06 -27.85
C ASP A 22 -29.67 11.79 -27.37
N SER A 23 -29.60 10.76 -28.21
CA SER A 23 -28.87 9.52 -27.91
C SER A 23 -27.36 9.61 -28.18
N THR A 24 -26.94 10.51 -29.08
CA THR A 24 -25.53 10.67 -29.46
C THR A 24 -24.79 11.52 -28.41
N THR A 25 -25.42 12.59 -27.93
CA THR A 25 -24.89 13.45 -26.85
C THR A 25 -24.76 12.71 -25.52
N ALA A 26 -25.77 11.91 -25.13
CA ALA A 26 -25.71 11.10 -23.92
C ALA A 26 -24.59 10.03 -23.96
N ASN A 27 -24.30 9.49 -25.15
CA ASN A 27 -23.22 8.52 -25.34
C ASN A 27 -21.84 9.21 -25.32
N ASP A 28 -21.72 10.41 -25.88
CA ASP A 28 -20.50 11.21 -25.84
C ASP A 28 -20.17 11.69 -24.41
N GLU A 29 -21.18 12.13 -23.64
CA GLU A 29 -21.01 12.50 -22.22
C GLU A 29 -20.55 11.31 -21.37
N GLN A 30 -21.09 10.11 -21.61
CA GLN A 30 -20.67 8.90 -20.93
C GLN A 30 -19.22 8.52 -21.27
N ILE A 31 -18.82 8.64 -22.54
CA ILE A 31 -17.44 8.39 -22.99
C ILE A 31 -16.46 9.37 -22.33
N GLU A 32 -16.82 10.66 -22.25
CA GLU A 32 -15.97 11.67 -21.60
C GLU A 32 -15.85 11.44 -20.09
N LEU A 33 -16.94 11.04 -19.42
CA LEU A 33 -16.91 10.67 -18.00
C LEU A 33 -15.97 9.47 -17.75
N GLU A 34 -16.05 8.44 -18.61
CA GLU A 34 -15.17 7.27 -18.51
C GLU A 34 -13.70 7.62 -18.75
N LYS A 35 -13.40 8.49 -19.72
CA LYS A 35 -12.04 8.99 -19.97
C LYS A 35 -11.52 9.79 -18.78
N GLU A 36 -12.33 10.63 -18.16
CA GLU A 36 -11.94 11.40 -16.97
C GLU A 36 -11.64 10.47 -15.79
N GLN A 37 -12.52 9.50 -15.52
CA GLN A 37 -12.31 8.49 -14.48
C GLN A 37 -11.03 7.67 -14.72
N ALA A 38 -10.80 7.22 -15.95
CA ALA A 38 -9.59 6.50 -16.32
C ALA A 38 -8.32 7.34 -16.12
N THR A 39 -8.37 8.63 -16.52
CA THR A 39 -7.27 9.58 -16.35
C THR A 39 -6.95 9.80 -14.87
N ARG A 40 -7.98 9.97 -14.03
CA ARG A 40 -7.83 10.11 -12.59
C ARG A 40 -7.21 8.86 -11.96
N LEU A 41 -7.71 7.67 -12.29
CA LEU A 41 -7.18 6.40 -11.79
C LEU A 41 -5.71 6.20 -12.17
N LEU A 42 -5.33 6.58 -13.40
CA LEU A 42 -3.95 6.53 -13.88
C LEU A 42 -3.06 7.49 -13.09
N ALA A 43 -3.50 8.72 -12.84
CA ALA A 43 -2.76 9.70 -12.06
C ALA A 43 -2.51 9.21 -10.63
N GLU A 44 -3.54 8.71 -9.95
CA GLU A 44 -3.42 8.15 -8.60
C GLU A 44 -2.49 6.92 -8.56
N ALA A 45 -2.55 6.06 -9.59
CA ALA A 45 -1.66 4.91 -9.70
C ALA A 45 -0.19 5.31 -9.87
N LYS A 46 0.08 6.32 -10.72
CA LYS A 46 1.42 6.88 -10.93
C LYS A 46 1.97 7.50 -9.64
N GLU A 47 1.16 8.31 -8.95
CA GLU A 47 1.55 8.94 -7.69
C GLU A 47 1.88 7.88 -6.62
N ARG A 48 1.04 6.85 -6.48
CA ARG A 48 1.32 5.70 -5.59
C ARG A 48 2.62 5.00 -5.98
N GLY A 49 2.87 4.80 -7.27
CA GLY A 49 4.11 4.20 -7.79
C GLY A 49 5.35 5.02 -7.43
N GLN A 50 5.30 6.34 -7.63
CA GLN A 50 6.40 7.26 -7.31
C GLN A 50 6.72 7.30 -5.81
N LYS A 51 5.68 7.34 -4.96
CA LYS A 51 5.84 7.27 -3.50
C LYS A 51 6.55 5.98 -3.09
N LYS A 52 6.14 4.83 -3.64
CA LYS A 52 6.78 3.53 -3.38
C LYS A 52 8.23 3.48 -3.88
N ALA A 53 8.50 4.02 -5.08
CA ALA A 53 9.86 4.08 -5.63
C ALA A 53 10.80 4.92 -4.76
N THR A 54 10.31 6.05 -4.24
CA THR A 54 11.08 6.94 -3.35
C THR A 54 11.45 6.22 -2.05
N VAL A 55 10.48 5.59 -1.38
CA VAL A 55 10.72 4.82 -0.16
C VAL A 55 11.69 3.67 -0.41
N ARG A 56 11.53 2.96 -1.55
CA ARG A 56 12.43 1.89 -1.94
C ARG A 56 13.87 2.36 -2.10
N ALA A 57 14.09 3.46 -2.80
CA ALA A 57 15.42 4.03 -2.99
C ALA A 57 16.07 4.39 -1.65
N SER A 58 15.32 5.00 -0.72
CA SER A 58 15.81 5.32 0.63
C SER A 58 16.21 4.08 1.42
N ASN A 59 15.38 3.04 1.41
CA ASN A 59 15.66 1.79 2.11
C ASN A 59 16.87 1.05 1.49
N GLN A 60 16.97 0.99 0.16
CA GLN A 60 18.12 0.36 -0.51
C GLN A 60 19.44 1.09 -0.21
N ASN A 61 19.39 2.40 0.03
CA ASN A 61 20.56 3.19 0.41
C ASN A 61 20.78 3.27 1.94
N ALA A 62 20.02 2.52 2.74
CA ALA A 62 20.08 2.58 4.21
C ALA A 62 21.48 2.31 4.76
N VAL A 63 22.18 1.30 4.21
CA VAL A 63 23.51 0.88 4.71
C VAL A 63 24.51 2.03 4.69
N ASN A 64 24.43 2.91 3.69
CA ASN A 64 25.35 4.04 3.54
C ASN A 64 24.98 5.25 4.40
N ASN A 65 23.74 5.33 4.88
CA ASN A 65 23.18 6.49 5.58
C ASN A 65 22.84 6.20 7.05
N ARG A 66 23.25 5.04 7.58
CA ARG A 66 23.01 4.71 8.98
C ARG A 66 23.77 5.67 9.89
N PRO A 67 23.15 6.15 10.97
CA PRO A 67 23.80 7.04 11.92
C PRO A 67 24.90 6.32 12.70
N ASP A 68 25.85 7.10 13.21
CA ASP A 68 26.93 6.64 14.07
C ASP A 68 26.53 6.58 15.56
N GLU A 69 27.45 6.14 16.41
CA GLU A 69 27.25 6.06 17.86
C GLU A 69 26.94 7.42 18.51
N ASP A 70 27.48 8.52 17.97
CA ASP A 70 27.28 9.86 18.52
C ASP A 70 25.84 10.36 18.33
N PHE A 71 25.19 9.96 17.24
CA PHE A 71 23.76 10.14 17.08
C PHE A 71 22.97 9.43 18.20
N PHE A 72 23.27 8.16 18.48
CA PHE A 72 22.55 7.36 19.48
C PHE A 72 22.75 7.85 20.92
N ARG A 73 23.91 8.44 21.23
CA ARG A 73 24.20 9.03 22.56
C ARG A 73 23.29 10.20 22.90
N LYS A 74 22.75 10.91 21.90
CA LYS A 74 21.87 12.08 22.08
C LYS A 74 20.40 11.69 22.27
N LEU A 75 20.05 10.43 22.03
CA LEU A 75 18.69 9.93 22.08
C LEU A 75 18.32 9.37 23.47
N ASP A 76 17.03 9.39 23.77
CA ASP A 76 16.51 8.92 25.05
C ASP A 76 16.50 7.39 25.11
N SER A 77 17.29 6.85 26.04
CA SER A 77 17.42 5.40 26.30
C SER A 77 16.62 4.96 27.55
N SER A 78 15.72 5.80 28.07
CA SER A 78 14.96 5.48 29.28
C SER A 78 14.02 4.31 29.04
N LEU A 79 14.04 3.34 29.96
CA LEU A 79 13.19 2.15 29.91
C LEU A 79 11.71 2.52 29.77
N LYS A 80 11.26 3.54 30.53
CA LYS A 80 9.86 3.98 30.54
C LYS A 80 9.39 4.42 29.16
N LYS A 81 10.14 5.28 28.46
CA LYS A 81 9.71 5.80 27.15
C LYS A 81 9.83 4.74 26.07
N ASN A 82 10.92 3.99 26.04
CA ASN A 82 11.12 2.95 25.04
C ASN A 82 10.07 1.84 25.15
N THR A 83 9.81 1.30 26.36
CA THR A 83 8.74 0.30 26.54
C THR A 83 7.35 0.85 26.21
N ALA A 84 7.08 2.13 26.50
CA ALA A 84 5.82 2.75 26.11
C ALA A 84 5.68 2.85 24.58
N PHE A 85 6.75 3.23 23.88
CA PHE A 85 6.78 3.29 22.42
C PHE A 85 6.57 1.91 21.78
N VAL A 86 7.26 0.88 22.26
CA VAL A 86 7.07 -0.51 21.80
C VAL A 86 5.60 -0.91 21.93
N LYS A 87 4.98 -0.69 23.09
CA LYS A 87 3.55 -1.00 23.30
C LYS A 87 2.62 -0.26 22.34
N LYS A 88 2.93 0.99 21.97
CA LYS A 88 2.14 1.76 21.00
C LYS A 88 2.21 1.15 19.60
N LEU A 89 3.36 0.64 19.18
CA LEU A 89 3.50 -0.03 17.87
C LEU A 89 2.55 -1.23 17.73
N GLY A 90 2.24 -1.95 18.82
CA GLY A 90 1.30 -3.08 18.79
C GLY A 90 -0.15 -2.70 18.49
N LYS A 91 -0.47 -1.40 18.55
CA LYS A 91 -1.81 -0.84 18.30
C LYS A 91 -1.74 0.38 17.38
N LEU A 92 -0.70 0.49 16.55
CA LEU A 92 -0.51 1.62 15.66
C LEU A 92 -1.67 1.74 14.67
N THR A 93 -2.02 2.99 14.35
CA THR A 93 -2.95 3.31 13.27
C THR A 93 -2.36 4.38 12.35
N GLU A 94 -2.91 4.54 11.16
CA GLU A 94 -2.46 5.58 10.23
C GLU A 94 -2.60 6.99 10.83
N GLN A 95 -3.62 7.26 11.67
CA GLN A 95 -3.78 8.56 12.33
C GLN A 95 -2.64 8.90 13.29
N GLN A 96 -1.94 7.89 13.82
CA GLN A 96 -0.86 8.08 14.78
C GLN A 96 0.51 8.26 14.13
N ARG A 97 0.63 8.12 12.80
CA ARG A 97 1.89 8.12 12.05
C ARG A 97 2.83 9.26 12.48
N ALA A 98 2.39 10.51 12.38
CA ALA A 98 3.23 11.67 12.64
C ALA A 98 3.67 11.75 14.13
N SER A 99 2.76 11.43 15.05
CA SER A 99 3.06 11.44 16.49
C SER A 99 4.08 10.36 16.87
N LEU A 100 3.89 9.15 16.36
CA LEU A 100 4.81 8.04 16.59
C LEU A 100 6.17 8.26 15.91
N GLU A 101 6.21 8.93 14.75
CA GLU A 101 7.47 9.29 14.08
C GLU A 101 8.28 10.30 14.90
N ASN A 102 7.61 11.31 15.46
CA ASN A 102 8.26 12.26 16.37
C ASN A 102 8.83 11.56 17.61
N GLU A 103 8.06 10.64 18.21
CA GLU A 103 8.53 9.83 19.34
C GLU A 103 9.72 8.96 18.95
N PHE A 104 9.63 8.25 17.82
CA PHE A 104 10.71 7.43 17.25
C PHE A 104 12.01 8.23 17.08
N ASN A 105 11.94 9.46 16.58
CA ASN A 105 13.11 10.31 16.35
C ASN A 105 13.81 10.75 17.64
N SER A 106 13.14 10.67 18.79
CA SER A 106 13.71 11.02 20.10
C SER A 106 14.28 9.83 20.87
N LEU A 107 14.08 8.59 20.40
CA LEU A 107 14.36 7.36 21.15
C LEU A 107 15.52 6.54 20.60
N ASN A 108 16.33 6.01 21.52
CA ASN A 108 17.31 4.98 21.23
C ASN A 108 16.71 3.58 21.45
N LEU A 109 16.34 2.92 20.35
CA LEU A 109 15.65 1.63 20.36
C LEU A 109 16.60 0.44 20.16
N THR A 110 17.92 0.63 20.22
CA THR A 110 18.92 -0.41 19.95
C THR A 110 18.68 -1.67 20.80
N ARG A 111 18.24 -1.51 22.05
CA ARG A 111 17.94 -2.63 22.97
C ARG A 111 16.57 -3.27 22.77
N TYR A 112 15.70 -2.67 21.98
CA TYR A 112 14.29 -3.04 21.84
C TYR A 112 13.94 -3.65 20.49
N ILE A 113 14.93 -3.86 19.60
CA ILE A 113 14.72 -4.33 18.22
C ILE A 113 13.89 -5.61 18.19
N GLN A 114 14.24 -6.61 19.00
CA GLN A 114 13.56 -7.90 19.03
C GLN A 114 12.09 -7.76 19.51
N GLU A 115 11.88 -6.97 20.57
CA GLU A 115 10.55 -6.71 21.12
C GLU A 115 9.67 -5.94 20.13
N ILE A 116 10.26 -4.99 19.39
CA ILE A 116 9.58 -4.26 18.31
C ILE A 116 9.16 -5.23 17.20
N VAL A 117 10.06 -6.11 16.76
CA VAL A 117 9.76 -7.12 15.74
C VAL A 117 8.60 -8.00 16.18
N SER A 118 8.65 -8.57 17.39
CA SER A 118 7.56 -9.38 17.94
C SER A 118 6.25 -8.58 18.00
N THR A 119 6.31 -7.34 18.50
CA THR A 119 5.14 -6.48 18.65
C THR A 119 4.49 -6.13 17.31
N LEU A 120 5.28 -5.85 16.27
CA LEU A 120 4.77 -5.55 14.93
C LEU A 120 4.14 -6.79 14.27
N LEU A 121 4.72 -7.97 14.45
CA LEU A 121 4.18 -9.21 13.87
C LEU A 121 2.90 -9.68 14.59
N ASP A 122 2.81 -9.46 15.90
CA ASP A 122 1.64 -9.79 16.71
C ASP A 122 0.51 -8.76 16.58
N ALA A 123 0.81 -7.56 16.08
CA ALA A 123 -0.16 -6.49 15.89
C ALA A 123 -1.36 -6.97 15.04
N LYS A 124 -2.56 -6.59 15.50
CA LYS A 124 -3.82 -6.80 14.78
C LYS A 124 -4.08 -5.60 13.87
N LEU A 125 -3.29 -5.49 12.81
CA LEU A 125 -3.40 -4.40 11.83
C LEU A 125 -4.70 -4.50 11.03
N LYS A 126 -5.30 -3.35 10.73
CA LYS A 126 -6.29 -3.25 9.64
C LYS A 126 -5.55 -3.03 8.32
N MET A 127 -6.18 -3.34 7.20
CA MET A 127 -5.61 -3.07 5.87
C MET A 127 -5.21 -1.60 5.67
N SER A 128 -5.98 -0.67 6.26
CA SER A 128 -5.70 0.77 6.24
C SER A 128 -4.45 1.17 7.02
N ASP A 129 -4.01 0.35 7.98
CA ASP A 129 -2.88 0.65 8.87
C ASP A 129 -1.57 0.00 8.40
N VAL A 130 -1.62 -0.88 7.39
CA VAL A 130 -0.44 -1.51 6.79
C VAL A 130 0.58 -0.47 6.29
N PRO A 131 0.19 0.61 5.59
CA PRO A 131 1.14 1.65 5.18
C PRO A 131 1.88 2.29 6.36
N CYS A 132 1.21 2.46 7.51
CA CYS A 132 1.81 2.98 8.74
C CYS A 132 2.85 1.99 9.30
N ALA A 133 2.50 0.70 9.39
CA ALA A 133 3.45 -0.32 9.84
C ALA A 133 4.71 -0.40 8.95
N VAL A 134 4.53 -0.34 7.62
CA VAL A 134 5.65 -0.36 6.65
C VAL A 134 6.55 0.87 6.80
N HIS A 135 5.96 2.03 7.10
CA HIS A 135 6.72 3.25 7.40
C HIS A 135 7.64 3.07 8.59
N PHE A 136 7.13 2.56 9.72
CA PHE A 136 7.96 2.28 10.90
C PHE A 136 9.00 1.20 10.63
N CYS A 137 8.69 0.20 9.81
CA CYS A 137 9.71 -0.76 9.37
C CYS A 137 10.81 -0.12 8.53
N SER A 138 10.47 0.84 7.66
CA SER A 138 11.46 1.60 6.87
C SER A 138 12.36 2.44 7.78
N LEU A 139 11.77 3.16 8.74
CA LEU A 139 12.50 3.93 9.74
C LEU A 139 13.45 3.05 10.58
N MET A 140 12.97 1.90 11.05
CA MET A 140 13.79 0.95 11.79
C MET A 140 14.92 0.37 10.93
N HIS A 141 14.64 0.01 9.68
CA HIS A 141 15.62 -0.53 8.72
C HIS A 141 16.75 0.46 8.41
N MET A 142 16.38 1.73 8.20
CA MET A 142 17.32 2.81 7.92
C MET A 142 18.18 3.19 9.13
N ARG A 143 17.69 2.99 10.35
CA ARG A 143 18.43 3.36 11.59
C ARG A 143 19.20 2.19 12.21
N TYR A 144 18.65 0.98 12.20
CA TYR A 144 19.18 -0.17 12.95
C TYR A 144 19.49 -1.34 12.01
N GLN A 145 20.78 -1.67 11.88
CA GLN A 145 21.24 -2.76 11.03
C GLN A 145 20.60 -4.12 11.36
N GLU A 146 20.43 -4.40 12.65
CA GLU A 146 19.93 -5.68 13.14
C GLU A 146 18.42 -5.88 12.95
N PHE A 147 17.68 -4.85 12.53
CA PHE A 147 16.22 -4.91 12.43
C PHE A 147 15.75 -5.90 11.35
N THR A 148 16.22 -5.74 10.11
CA THR A 148 15.74 -6.55 8.98
C THR A 148 16.04 -8.04 9.16
N PRO A 149 17.26 -8.47 9.56
CA PRO A 149 17.54 -9.89 9.80
C PRO A 149 16.58 -10.53 10.82
N GLN A 150 16.30 -9.83 11.93
CA GLN A 150 15.40 -10.31 12.97
C GLN A 150 13.94 -10.35 12.51
N LEU A 151 13.49 -9.31 11.78
CA LEU A 151 12.15 -9.24 11.20
C LEU A 151 11.93 -10.39 10.21
N PHE A 152 12.88 -10.62 9.31
CA PHE A 152 12.81 -11.68 8.30
C PHE A 152 12.76 -13.07 8.95
N GLN A 153 13.64 -13.35 9.91
CA GLN A 153 13.66 -14.62 10.63
C GLN A 153 12.35 -14.88 11.38
N SER A 154 11.84 -13.88 12.11
CA SER A 154 10.59 -13.99 12.86
C SER A 154 9.38 -14.15 11.94
N THR A 155 9.37 -13.47 10.79
CA THR A 155 8.34 -13.63 9.75
C THR A 155 8.34 -15.06 9.21
N LYS A 156 9.51 -15.62 8.85
CA LYS A 156 9.61 -17.01 8.38
C LYS A 156 9.04 -18.00 9.41
N ARG A 157 9.41 -17.83 10.69
CA ARG A 157 8.89 -18.68 11.78
C ARG A 157 7.36 -18.58 11.91
N LEU A 158 6.82 -17.36 11.83
CA LEU A 158 5.37 -17.12 11.91
C LEU A 158 4.62 -17.86 10.80
N PHE A 159 5.08 -17.75 9.55
CA PHE A 159 4.43 -18.44 8.44
C PHE A 159 4.62 -19.96 8.51
N GLN A 160 5.80 -20.45 8.91
CA GLN A 160 6.02 -21.89 9.10
C GLN A 160 5.04 -22.48 10.11
N SER A 161 4.85 -21.84 11.27
CA SER A 161 3.91 -22.32 12.29
C SER A 161 2.45 -22.41 11.80
N ARG A 162 2.07 -21.59 10.80
CA ARG A 162 0.73 -21.60 10.21
C ARG A 162 0.57 -22.68 9.15
N ILE A 163 1.65 -23.08 8.50
CA ILE A 163 1.67 -24.23 7.59
C ILE A 163 1.55 -25.51 8.40
N ASP A 164 2.26 -25.60 9.52
CA ASP A 164 2.29 -26.78 10.37
C ASP A 164 0.94 -27.01 11.08
N ASP A 165 0.21 -25.94 11.45
CA ASP A 165 -1.12 -26.00 12.07
C ASP A 165 -2.22 -25.41 11.16
N LYS A 166 -2.86 -26.30 10.39
CA LYS A 166 -3.97 -25.96 9.49
C LYS A 166 -5.17 -25.34 10.21
N ASN A 167 -5.44 -25.73 11.46
CA ASN A 167 -6.57 -25.17 12.23
C ASN A 167 -6.27 -23.73 12.63
N SER A 168 -5.04 -23.44 13.06
CA SER A 168 -4.59 -22.07 13.32
C SER A 168 -4.69 -21.19 12.06
N PHE A 169 -4.31 -21.70 10.89
CA PHE A 169 -4.45 -20.97 9.62
C PHE A 169 -5.91 -20.60 9.31
N ILE A 170 -6.83 -21.58 9.36
CA ILE A 170 -8.25 -21.38 9.04
C ILE A 170 -8.88 -20.37 10.00
N ASN A 171 -8.62 -20.50 11.30
CA ASN A 171 -9.18 -19.63 12.33
C ASN A 171 -8.63 -18.19 12.28
N ASN A 172 -7.47 -17.97 11.66
CA ASN A 172 -6.80 -16.67 11.60
C ASN A 172 -6.71 -16.10 10.17
N MET A 173 -7.55 -16.56 9.23
CA MET A 173 -7.51 -16.18 7.82
C MET A 173 -7.46 -14.65 7.60
N GLY A 174 -8.22 -13.88 8.38
CA GLY A 174 -8.22 -12.41 8.30
C GLY A 174 -6.86 -11.78 8.63
N LYS A 175 -6.16 -12.32 9.63
CA LYS A 175 -4.80 -11.90 9.99
C LYS A 175 -3.79 -12.40 8.97
N VAL A 176 -3.90 -13.63 8.49
CA VAL A 176 -3.05 -14.17 7.41
C VAL A 176 -3.09 -13.26 6.19
N ARG A 177 -4.28 -12.86 5.75
CA ARG A 177 -4.45 -11.95 4.61
C ARG A 177 -3.72 -10.62 4.82
N THR A 178 -3.82 -10.05 6.02
CA THR A 178 -3.18 -8.77 6.35
C THR A 178 -1.66 -8.92 6.46
N ASP A 179 -1.17 -10.01 7.06
CA ASP A 179 0.25 -10.28 7.18
C ASP A 179 0.90 -10.54 5.82
N LEU A 180 0.22 -11.26 4.91
CA LEU A 180 0.68 -11.42 3.52
C LEU A 180 0.78 -10.08 2.81
N ARG A 181 -0.23 -9.20 2.99
CA ARG A 181 -0.17 -7.84 2.45
C ARG A 181 1.01 -7.07 3.03
N PHE A 182 1.21 -7.15 4.33
CA PHE A 182 2.30 -6.47 5.02
C PHE A 182 3.67 -6.92 4.49
N VAL A 183 3.92 -8.23 4.40
CA VAL A 183 5.16 -8.78 3.82
C VAL A 183 5.37 -8.32 2.38
N SER A 184 4.31 -8.34 1.55
CA SER A 184 4.42 -7.88 0.17
C SER A 184 4.85 -6.40 0.07
N GLU A 185 4.33 -5.56 0.97
CA GLU A 185 4.68 -4.14 1.00
C GLU A 185 6.10 -3.92 1.55
N LEU A 186 6.59 -4.74 2.48
CA LEU A 186 7.99 -4.72 2.93
C LEU A 186 8.95 -5.04 1.77
N THR A 187 8.63 -6.03 0.94
CA THR A 187 9.42 -6.38 -0.27
C THR A 187 9.39 -5.25 -1.30
N VAL A 188 8.21 -4.67 -1.56
CA VAL A 188 8.08 -3.53 -2.49
C VAL A 188 8.86 -2.31 -1.98
N ALA A 189 8.83 -2.05 -0.67
CA ALA A 189 9.59 -1.00 -0.01
C ALA A 189 11.10 -1.27 0.04
N GLY A 190 11.59 -2.44 -0.38
CA GLY A 190 13.02 -2.76 -0.39
C GLY A 190 13.63 -3.00 0.99
N ILE A 191 12.81 -3.38 1.97
CA ILE A 191 13.27 -3.77 3.32
C ILE A 191 13.68 -5.25 3.33
N PHE A 192 12.94 -6.08 2.59
CA PHE A 192 13.27 -7.47 2.29
C PHE A 192 13.85 -7.60 0.89
#